data_AF-A0A9D7MMJ9-F1
#
_entry.id   AF-A0A9D7MMJ9-F1
#
_cell.length_a   1.000
_cell.length_b   1.000
_cell.length_c   1.000
_cell.angle_alpha   90.00
_cell.angle_beta   90.00
_cell.angle_gamma   90.00
#
_symmetry.space_group_name_H-M   'P 1'
#
loop_
_entity.id
_entity.type
_entity.pdbx_description
1 polymer ?
#
loop_
_entity_poly.entity_id
_entity_poly.type
_entity_poly.pdbx_seq_one_letter_code
_entity_poly.pdbx_strand_id
1 'polypeptide(L)'
;MNNTSHSRAVRFLSGLFYFFSIFVLIALPGHLHSQWIPQSIPVNEPMLGLEFVNETIGWAITYNSSTSDTAYIIQTTNGGMNWHIQFRGDVGLYCIDALDDNICYAGGADTSGFAIFLKTTNGGLNWESPI
;
A
#
# COMPACT_ATOMS: atom_id res chain seq x y z
N MET A 1 -48.67 -12.52 -47.92
CA MET A 1 -47.92 -11.25 -47.80
C MET A 1 -47.73 -10.99 -46.30
N ASN A 2 -46.55 -11.24 -45.70
CA ASN A 2 -46.24 -10.85 -44.30
C ASN A 2 -44.77 -11.03 -43.84
N ASN A 3 -43.85 -11.54 -44.66
CA ASN A 3 -42.45 -11.79 -44.24
C ASN A 3 -41.51 -10.58 -44.35
N THR A 4 -41.96 -9.46 -44.92
CA THR A 4 -41.11 -8.30 -45.20
C THR A 4 -40.99 -7.33 -44.03
N SER A 5 -42.00 -7.24 -43.15
CA SER A 5 -41.96 -6.39 -41.95
C SER A 5 -41.13 -7.02 -40.84
N HIS A 6 -41.28 -8.33 -40.61
CA HIS A 6 -40.53 -9.09 -39.61
C HIS A 6 -39.02 -9.10 -39.89
N SER A 7 -38.63 -9.26 -41.16
CA SER A 7 -37.20 -9.24 -41.56
C SER A 7 -36.56 -7.86 -41.47
N ARG A 8 -37.34 -6.77 -41.61
CA ARG A 8 -36.87 -5.40 -41.41
C ARG A 8 -36.63 -5.07 -39.93
N ALA A 9 -37.53 -5.51 -39.05
CA ALA A 9 -37.38 -5.31 -37.60
C ALA A 9 -36.14 -6.04 -37.05
N VAL A 10 -35.90 -7.29 -37.48
CA VAL A 10 -34.71 -8.05 -37.05
C VAL A 10 -33.41 -7.40 -37.53
N ARG A 11 -33.37 -6.90 -38.78
CA ARG A 11 -32.20 -6.19 -39.33
C ARG A 11 -31.93 -4.86 -38.62
N PHE A 12 -32.98 -4.16 -38.22
CA PHE A 12 -32.88 -2.92 -37.46
C PHE A 12 -32.35 -3.18 -36.05
N LEU A 13 -32.91 -4.18 -35.35
CA LEU A 13 -32.48 -4.56 -34.00
C LEU A 13 -31.04 -5.10 -33.98
N SER A 14 -30.64 -5.88 -34.98
CA SER A 14 -29.24 -6.32 -35.11
C SER A 14 -28.31 -5.13 -35.34
N GLY A 15 -28.71 -4.15 -36.17
CA GLY A 15 -27.94 -2.93 -36.39
C GLY A 15 -27.80 -2.09 -35.12
N LEU A 16 -28.86 -1.97 -34.34
CA LEU A 16 -28.86 -1.28 -33.04
C LEU A 16 -27.92 -1.97 -32.04
N PHE A 17 -27.91 -3.31 -32.02
CA PHE A 17 -27.03 -4.10 -31.17
C PHE A 17 -25.55 -3.93 -31.54
N TYR A 18 -25.20 -3.97 -32.84
CA TYR A 18 -23.82 -3.74 -33.29
C TYR A 18 -23.37 -2.29 -33.02
N PHE A 19 -24.25 -1.32 -33.23
CA PHE A 19 -23.97 0.09 -32.94
C PHE A 19 -23.72 0.30 -31.44
N PHE A 20 -24.56 -0.27 -30.57
CA PHE A 20 -24.39 -0.20 -29.13
C PHE A 20 -23.10 -0.91 -28.67
N SER A 21 -22.78 -2.08 -29.27
CA SER A 21 -21.55 -2.82 -28.96
C SER A 21 -20.29 -2.05 -29.35
N ILE A 22 -20.28 -1.39 -30.50
CA ILE A 22 -19.18 -0.53 -30.96
C ILE A 22 -19.06 0.72 -30.07
N PHE A 23 -20.19 1.32 -29.68
CA PHE A 23 -20.21 2.45 -28.76
C PHE A 23 -19.64 2.07 -27.39
N VAL A 24 -19.99 0.91 -26.84
CA VAL A 24 -19.45 0.39 -25.57
C VAL A 24 -17.94 0.15 -25.68
N LEU A 25 -17.44 -0.39 -26.80
CA LEU A 25 -16.00 -0.59 -27.02
C LEU A 25 -15.21 0.71 -27.16
N ILE A 26 -15.80 1.77 -27.72
CA ILE A 26 -15.16 3.09 -27.91
C ILE A 26 -15.32 3.99 -26.68
N ALA A 27 -16.38 3.82 -25.89
CA ALA A 27 -16.65 4.58 -24.67
C ALA A 27 -16.01 3.96 -23.41
N LEU A 28 -15.47 2.74 -23.49
CA LEU A 28 -14.77 2.05 -22.39
C LEU A 28 -13.23 1.91 -22.53
N PRO A 29 -12.45 2.81 -23.17
CA PRO A 29 -11.03 2.88 -22.86
C PRO A 29 -10.87 3.62 -21.53
N GLY A 30 -11.32 3.00 -20.44
CA GLY A 30 -10.94 3.39 -19.10
C GLY A 30 -9.44 3.15 -18.99
N HIS A 31 -8.68 4.24 -18.88
CA HIS A 31 -7.22 4.28 -18.90
C HIS A 31 -6.57 3.12 -18.11
N LEU A 32 -6.14 2.07 -18.81
CA LEU A 32 -5.23 1.07 -18.28
C LEU A 32 -3.81 1.64 -18.35
N HIS A 33 -3.57 2.62 -17.50
CA HIS A 33 -2.23 3.08 -17.17
C HIS A 33 -2.03 2.82 -15.69
N SER A 34 -0.89 2.21 -15.33
CA SER A 34 -0.45 2.26 -13.94
C SER A 34 -0.31 3.74 -13.57
N GLN A 35 -1.10 4.19 -12.60
CA GLN A 35 -1.05 5.55 -12.09
C GLN A 35 -0.41 5.50 -10.71
N TRP A 36 0.73 6.17 -10.56
CA TRP A 36 1.31 6.43 -9.24
C TRP A 36 0.52 7.57 -8.60
N ILE A 37 -0.12 7.29 -7.47
CA ILE A 37 -0.79 8.30 -6.65
C ILE A 37 0.10 8.53 -5.42
N PRO A 38 0.54 9.77 -5.15
CA PRO A 38 1.27 10.07 -3.93
C PRO A 38 0.43 9.67 -2.70
N GLN A 39 1.02 8.88 -1.80
CA GLN A 39 0.45 8.59 -0.48
C GLN A 39 1.33 9.28 0.56
N SER A 40 0.69 9.91 1.54
CA SER A 40 1.39 10.51 2.68
C SER A 40 1.49 9.53 3.83
N ILE A 41 2.62 9.53 4.52
CA ILE A 41 2.80 8.90 5.83
C ILE A 41 2.54 9.95 6.93
N PRO A 42 2.24 9.55 8.18
CA PRO A 42 1.91 10.48 9.27
C PRO A 42 3.10 11.27 9.83
N VAL A 43 4.26 11.25 9.15
CA VAL A 43 5.53 11.84 9.59
C VAL A 43 6.23 12.52 8.42
N ASN A 44 7.12 13.48 8.72
CA ASN A 44 7.87 14.22 7.71
C ASN A 44 9.30 13.69 7.52
N GLU A 45 9.49 12.38 7.73
CA GLU A 45 10.78 11.71 7.60
C GLU A 45 10.82 10.81 6.37
N PRO A 46 11.98 10.69 5.68
CA PRO A 46 12.12 9.77 4.57
C PRO A 46 11.99 8.32 5.03
N MET A 47 11.24 7.52 4.28
CA MET A 47 11.13 6.08 4.52
C MET A 47 12.41 5.38 4.07
N LEU A 48 12.96 4.53 4.94
CA LEU A 48 14.22 3.81 4.69
C LEU A 48 14.00 2.33 4.37
N GLY A 49 12.99 1.72 4.99
CA GLY A 49 12.65 0.32 4.83
C GLY A 49 11.14 0.14 4.81
N LEU A 50 10.67 -0.81 4.02
CA LEU A 50 9.27 -1.13 3.81
C LEU A 50 9.14 -2.62 3.54
N GLU A 51 8.23 -3.29 4.24
CA GLU A 51 7.91 -4.68 4.02
C GLU A 51 6.42 -4.97 4.18
N PHE A 52 5.90 -5.83 3.33
CA PHE A 52 4.51 -6.29 3.40
C PHE A 52 4.49 -7.80 3.68
N VAL A 53 3.70 -8.20 4.68
CA VAL A 53 3.47 -9.61 5.01
C VAL A 53 2.35 -10.21 4.16
N ASN A 54 1.41 -9.36 3.73
CA ASN A 54 0.34 -9.68 2.79
C ASN A 54 -0.10 -8.42 2.03
N GLU A 55 -1.13 -8.51 1.19
CA GLU A 55 -1.62 -7.42 0.35
C GLU A 55 -2.20 -6.22 1.12
N THR A 56 -2.51 -6.39 2.41
CA THR A 56 -3.10 -5.34 3.26
C THR A 56 -2.20 -4.87 4.39
N ILE A 57 -1.40 -5.76 4.97
CA ILE A 57 -0.59 -5.48 6.16
C ILE A 57 0.87 -5.27 5.76
N GLY A 58 1.40 -4.10 6.11
CA GLY A 58 2.79 -3.74 5.89
C GLY A 58 3.35 -2.84 6.97
N TRP A 59 4.67 -2.85 7.05
CA TRP A 59 5.48 -2.15 8.03
C TRP A 59 6.52 -1.29 7.33
N ALA A 60 6.82 -0.13 7.88
CA ALA A 60 7.91 0.69 7.38
C ALA A 60 8.67 1.37 8.50
N ILE A 61 9.94 1.65 8.24
CA ILE A 61 10.81 2.46 9.08
C ILE A 61 11.16 3.75 8.39
N THR A 62 11.31 4.82 9.17
CA THR A 62 11.86 6.07 8.67
C THR A 62 13.30 6.23 9.10
N TYR A 63 14.08 6.91 8.26
CA TYR A 63 15.42 7.34 8.61
C TYR A 63 15.34 8.55 9.55
N ASN A 64 16.25 8.59 10.50
CA ASN A 64 16.47 9.76 11.33
C ASN A 64 17.49 10.67 10.63
N SER A 65 17.06 11.84 10.15
CA SER A 65 17.92 12.77 9.42
C SER A 65 18.80 13.68 10.29
N SER A 66 18.59 13.72 11.62
CA SER A 66 19.28 14.65 12.53
C SER A 66 19.56 14.03 13.90
N THR A 67 20.60 14.47 14.60
CA THR A 67 20.90 14.02 15.98
C THR A 67 19.84 14.40 17.02
N SER A 68 18.76 15.06 16.59
CA SER A 68 17.62 15.47 17.39
C SER A 68 16.28 14.90 16.90
N ASP A 69 16.30 14.12 15.81
CA ASP A 69 15.06 13.56 15.26
C ASP A 69 14.77 12.17 15.82
N THR A 70 13.54 11.73 15.64
CA THR A 70 13.10 10.40 16.08
C THR A 70 12.86 9.50 14.86
N ALA A 71 13.38 8.27 14.89
CA ALA A 71 12.97 7.26 13.92
C ALA A 71 11.57 6.73 14.29
N TYR A 72 10.79 6.41 13.26
CA TYR A 72 9.44 5.87 13.40
C TYR A 72 9.37 4.46 12.84
N ILE A 73 8.57 3.61 13.49
CA ILE A 73 8.01 2.41 12.85
C ILE A 73 6.53 2.69 12.62
N ILE A 74 6.10 2.57 11.37
CA ILE A 74 4.71 2.79 10.95
C ILE A 74 4.13 1.51 10.34
N GLN A 75 2.82 1.34 10.46
CA GLN A 75 2.09 0.18 9.96
C GLN A 75 0.89 0.60 9.12
N THR A 76 0.60 -0.17 8.07
CA THR A 76 -0.65 -0.13 7.32
C THR A 76 -1.39 -1.44 7.47
N THR A 77 -2.73 -1.38 7.44
CA THR A 77 -3.62 -2.56 7.37
C THR A 77 -4.58 -2.46 6.18
N ASN A 78 -4.25 -1.59 5.22
CA ASN A 78 -5.07 -1.32 4.04
C ASN A 78 -4.21 -1.12 2.78
N GLY A 79 -3.10 -1.84 2.66
CA GLY A 79 -2.28 -1.86 1.44
C GLY A 79 -1.49 -0.58 1.20
N GLY A 80 -1.21 0.19 2.26
CA GLY A 80 -0.46 1.44 2.18
C GLY A 80 -1.30 2.67 1.86
N MET A 81 -2.63 2.56 1.83
CA MET A 81 -3.54 3.71 1.68
C MET A 81 -3.48 4.65 2.91
N ASN A 82 -3.32 4.09 4.10
CA ASN A 82 -3.10 4.84 5.33
C ASN A 82 -2.05 4.14 6.21
N TRP A 83 -1.30 4.94 6.96
CA TRP A 83 -0.24 4.49 7.86
C TRP A 83 -0.43 5.04 9.26
N HIS A 84 -0.15 4.23 10.27
CA HIS A 84 -0.25 4.57 11.69
C HIS A 84 1.11 4.39 12.38
N ILE A 85 1.47 5.31 13.27
CA ILE A 85 2.70 5.22 14.07
C ILE A 85 2.52 4.14 15.13
N GLN A 86 3.42 3.16 15.14
CA GLN A 86 3.47 2.09 16.13
C GLN A 86 4.65 2.25 17.09
N PHE A 87 5.73 2.89 16.65
CA PHE A 87 6.88 3.20 17.48
C PHE A 87 7.47 4.57 17.12
N ARG A 88 7.98 5.25 18.15
CA ARG A 88 8.78 6.47 18.03
C ARG A 88 9.91 6.41 19.04
N GLY A 89 11.15 6.56 18.60
CA GLY A 89 12.31 6.53 19.48
C GLY A 89 13.47 7.41 18.99
N ASP A 90 14.28 7.88 19.93
CA ASP A 90 15.55 8.57 19.67
C ASP A 90 16.66 7.55 19.36
N VAL A 91 16.47 6.86 18.25
CA VAL A 91 17.34 5.79 17.75
C VAL A 91 17.43 5.90 16.23
N GLY A 92 18.50 5.37 15.64
CA GLY A 92 18.56 5.10 14.21
C GLY A 92 17.98 3.72 13.92
N LEU A 93 17.07 3.62 12.95
CA LEU A 93 16.58 2.35 12.40
C LEU A 93 17.12 2.19 10.99
N TYR A 94 17.66 1.02 10.67
CA TYR A 94 18.35 0.74 9.40
C TYR A 94 17.75 -0.43 8.64
N CYS A 95 17.07 -1.35 9.31
CA CYS A 95 16.39 -2.48 8.69
C CYS A 95 15.08 -2.82 9.40
N ILE A 96 14.18 -3.43 8.64
CA ILE A 96 12.93 -4.02 9.11
C ILE A 96 12.74 -5.38 8.46
N ASP A 97 12.22 -6.34 9.22
CA ASP A 97 11.90 -7.70 8.77
C ASP A 97 10.56 -8.14 9.38
N ALA A 98 9.53 -8.31 8.56
CA ALA A 98 8.17 -8.66 8.97
C ALA A 98 7.87 -10.12 8.64
N LEU A 99 7.71 -10.94 9.68
CA LEU A 99 7.52 -12.38 9.55
C LEU A 99 6.04 -12.75 9.32
N ASP A 100 5.15 -12.09 10.05
CA ASP A 100 3.70 -12.24 9.93
C ASP A 100 2.99 -10.99 10.48
N ASP A 101 1.65 -11.02 10.48
CA ASP A 101 0.81 -9.90 10.92
C ASP A 101 1.09 -9.43 12.37
N ASN A 102 1.68 -10.29 13.21
CA ASN A 102 1.96 -10.03 14.62
C ASN A 102 3.46 -9.80 14.92
N ILE A 103 4.34 -10.46 14.16
CA ILE A 103 5.78 -10.51 14.41
C ILE A 103 6.53 -9.68 13.37
N CYS A 104 7.24 -8.66 13.85
CA CYS A 104 8.14 -7.85 13.05
C CYS A 104 9.36 -7.44 13.89
N TYR A 105 10.51 -7.33 13.24
CA TYR A 105 11.78 -6.95 13.81
C TYR A 105 12.27 -5.66 13.17
N ALA A 106 12.87 -4.78 13.96
CA ALA A 106 13.60 -3.62 13.46
C ALA A 106 14.98 -3.55 14.11
N GLY A 107 15.99 -3.21 13.33
CA GLY A 107 17.37 -3.15 13.78
C GLY A 107 18.02 -1.80 13.47
N GLY A 108 18.93 -1.38 14.33
CA GLY A 108 19.68 -0.14 14.12
C GLY A 108 20.68 0.18 15.22
N ALA A 109 20.84 1.46 15.57
CA ALA A 109 21.76 1.90 16.62
C ALA A 109 21.17 3.02 17.49
N ASP A 110 21.58 3.09 18.76
CA ASP A 110 21.27 4.21 19.65
C ASP A 110 22.15 5.44 19.35
N THR A 111 21.93 6.53 20.10
CA THR A 111 22.70 7.78 19.96
C THR A 111 24.18 7.65 20.33
N SER A 112 24.56 6.59 21.06
CA SER A 112 25.94 6.25 21.40
C SER A 112 26.60 5.32 20.38
N GLY A 113 25.86 4.89 19.35
CA GLY A 113 26.31 3.98 18.31
C GLY A 113 26.27 2.49 18.71
N PHE A 114 25.64 2.14 19.83
CA PHE A 114 25.42 0.74 20.19
C PHE A 114 24.26 0.16 19.39
N ALA A 115 24.40 -1.10 18.98
CA ALA A 115 23.36 -1.79 18.23
C ALA A 115 22.08 -1.91 19.06
N ILE A 116 20.93 -1.65 18.42
CA ILE A 116 19.61 -1.88 18.99
C ILE A 116 18.85 -2.89 18.15
N PHE A 117 18.05 -3.69 18.83
CA PHE A 117 17.08 -4.59 18.24
C PHE A 117 15.74 -4.34 18.89
N LEU A 118 14.71 -4.17 18.07
CA LEU A 118 13.32 -4.02 18.47
C LEU A 118 12.51 -5.16 17.86
N LYS A 119 11.54 -5.65 18.62
CA LYS A 119 10.63 -6.71 18.21
C LYS A 119 9.21 -6.39 18.67
N THR A 120 8.25 -6.64 17.80
CA THR A 120 6.85 -6.84 18.17
C THR A 120 6.47 -8.32 18.07
N THR A 121 5.52 -8.74 18.92
CA THR A 121 4.80 -10.03 18.80
C THR A 121 3.29 -9.87 18.84
N ASN A 122 2.79 -8.63 18.78
CA ASN A 122 1.38 -8.26 18.93
C ASN A 122 0.94 -7.23 17.88
N GLY A 123 1.50 -7.32 16.67
CA GLY A 123 1.11 -6.47 15.55
C GLY A 123 1.45 -5.00 15.76
N GLY A 124 2.55 -4.73 16.45
CA GLY A 124 3.15 -3.42 16.75
C GLY A 124 2.47 -2.62 17.83
N LEU A 125 1.50 -3.20 18.56
CA LEU A 125 0.94 -2.56 19.75
C LEU A 125 2.02 -2.25 20.78
N ASN A 126 3.04 -3.12 20.89
CA ASN A 126 4.23 -2.86 21.69
C ASN A 126 5.50 -3.32 20.95
N TRP A 127 6.58 -2.55 21.14
CA TRP A 127 7.91 -2.84 20.62
C TRP A 127 8.89 -2.90 21.79
N GLU A 128 9.57 -4.03 21.90
CA GLU A 128 10.49 -4.30 23.01
C GLU A 128 11.87 -4.67 22.48
N SER A 129 12.90 -4.39 23.28
CA SER A 129 14.22 -4.94 23.00
C SER A 129 14.30 -6.35 23.56
N PRO A 130 14.52 -7.39 22.72
CA PRO A 130 14.78 -8.73 23.21
C PRO A 130 16.16 -8.72 23.88
N ILE A 131 16.15 -8.81 25.22
CA ILE A 131 17.30 -8.77 26.12
C ILE A 131 18.33 -9.85 25.76
#